data_AF-K2EK76-F1
#
_entry.id   AF-K2EK76-F1
#
_cell.length_a   1.000
_cell.length_b   1.000
_cell.length_c   1.000
_cell.angle_alpha   90.00
_cell.angle_beta   90.00
_cell.angle_gamma   90.00
#
_symmetry.space_group_name_H-M   'P 1'
#
loop_
_entity.id
_entity.type
_entity.pdbx_description
1 polymer ?
#
loop_
_entity_poly.entity_id
_entity_poly.type
_entity_poly.pdbx_seq_one_letter_code
_entity_poly.pdbx_strand_id
1 'polypeptide(L)'
;MRTIFIDFDGVLHPAGGPVGACLPFEWLSDLKALLSAHLPVRIVVHSSWRLTYPHEEIREFLSGLSALEIDIVGPGEKLQAITAYLSAHPEIDSGLVIDDEPNEFLAEFPLLVVACDPTTGISCQHVQNEVTAWLNHVGPIPLDAEWL
;
A
#
# COMPACT_ATOMS: atom_id res chain seq x y z
N MET A 1 -9.03 5.43 -12.03
CA MET A 1 -7.79 5.90 -11.35
C MET A 1 -7.16 4.73 -10.63
N ARG A 2 -5.84 4.53 -10.81
CA ARG A 2 -5.10 3.49 -10.12
C ARG A 2 -4.61 3.94 -8.76
N THR A 3 -4.79 3.09 -7.77
CA THR A 3 -4.48 3.43 -6.38
C THR A 3 -3.76 2.28 -5.67
N ILE A 4 -2.64 2.59 -5.03
CA ILE A 4 -1.95 1.67 -4.13
C ILE A 4 -2.25 2.11 -2.70
N PHE A 5 -2.86 1.20 -1.95
CA PHE A 5 -3.05 1.28 -0.52
C PHE A 5 -1.83 0.64 0.16
N ILE A 6 -1.17 1.36 1.07
CA ILE A 6 0.11 0.92 1.64
C ILE A 6 0.17 1.03 3.17
N ASP A 7 0.71 -0.01 3.82
CA ASP A 7 1.18 0.01 5.21
C ASP A 7 2.64 0.50 5.32
N PHE A 8 3.14 0.70 6.54
CA PHE A 8 4.50 1.11 6.84
C PHE A 8 5.32 0.00 7.48
N ASP A 9 4.97 -0.42 8.71
CA ASP A 9 5.60 -1.56 9.37
C ASP A 9 5.46 -2.81 8.51
N GLY A 10 6.54 -3.55 8.32
CA GLY A 10 6.55 -4.76 7.50
C GLY A 10 6.51 -4.53 5.99
N VAL A 11 6.27 -3.30 5.53
CA VAL A 11 6.11 -2.95 4.10
C VAL A 11 7.18 -2.00 3.60
N LEU A 12 7.41 -0.86 4.28
CA LEU A 12 8.42 0.15 3.92
C LEU A 12 9.68 0.10 4.80
N HIS A 13 9.62 -0.71 5.85
CA HIS A 13 10.72 -1.09 6.72
C HIS A 13 10.33 -2.37 7.50
N PRO A 14 11.28 -3.07 8.14
CA PRO A 14 10.97 -4.26 8.91
C PRO A 14 9.95 -3.98 10.02
N ALA A 15 9.04 -4.92 10.25
CA ALA A 15 8.22 -4.92 11.46
C ALA A 15 9.07 -5.30 12.68
N GLY A 16 8.69 -4.80 13.86
CA GLY A 16 9.31 -5.20 15.13
C GLY A 16 10.38 -4.23 15.66
N GLY A 17 10.29 -2.95 15.29
CA GLY A 17 11.03 -1.90 15.99
C GLY A 17 10.65 -1.77 17.47
N PRO A 18 11.45 -1.05 18.28
CA PRO A 18 11.06 -0.73 19.65
C PRO A 18 9.69 -0.04 19.68
N VAL A 19 8.86 -0.36 20.68
CA VAL A 19 7.53 0.24 20.83
C VAL A 19 7.66 1.77 20.89
N GLY A 20 6.92 2.46 20.02
CA GLY A 20 6.92 3.92 19.92
C GLY A 20 8.11 4.51 19.14
N ALA A 21 8.98 3.70 18.54
CA ALA A 21 10.02 4.19 17.66
C ALA A 21 9.46 4.47 16.26
N CYS A 22 9.78 5.64 15.72
CA CYS A 22 9.65 5.92 14.29
C CYS A 22 10.85 5.28 13.58
N LEU A 23 10.62 4.15 12.91
CA LEU A 23 11.65 3.50 12.11
C LEU A 23 11.90 4.26 10.79
N PRO A 24 13.13 4.26 10.26
CA PRO A 24 13.42 4.85 8.96
C PRO A 24 12.79 4.02 7.84
N PHE A 25 12.23 4.68 6.82
CA PHE A 25 11.64 4.01 5.65
C PHE A 25 12.73 3.60 4.66
N GLU A 26 13.54 2.62 5.05
CA GLU A 26 14.72 2.19 4.28
C GLU A 26 14.36 1.66 2.88
N TRP A 27 13.16 1.10 2.69
CA TRP A 27 12.71 0.55 1.41
C TRP A 27 11.86 1.53 0.60
N LEU A 28 11.76 2.79 1.01
CA LEU A 28 11.06 3.83 0.23
C LEU A 28 11.70 4.02 -1.15
N SER A 29 13.02 3.81 -1.26
CA SER A 29 13.73 3.91 -2.53
C SER A 29 13.37 2.79 -3.51
N ASP A 30 13.08 1.58 -3.01
CA ASP A 30 12.60 0.45 -3.81
C ASP A 30 11.20 0.75 -4.35
N LEU A 31 10.28 1.22 -3.49
CA LEU A 31 8.95 1.64 -3.92
C LEU A 31 9.04 2.74 -4.99
N LYS A 32 9.88 3.76 -4.76
CA LYS A 32 10.09 4.84 -5.73
C LYS A 32 10.57 4.31 -7.08
N ALA A 33 11.49 3.35 -7.09
CA ALA A 33 12.01 2.75 -8.31
C ALA A 33 10.88 2.06 -9.10
N LEU A 34 10.03 1.26 -8.43
CA LEU A 34 8.88 0.60 -9.05
C LEU A 34 7.91 1.60 -9.70
N LEU A 35 7.60 2.68 -8.99
CA LEU A 35 6.62 3.67 -9.43
C LEU A 35 7.16 4.60 -10.52
N SER A 36 8.48 4.83 -10.56
CA SER A 36 9.10 5.76 -11.53
C SER A 36 8.87 5.39 -13.00
N ALA A 37 8.64 4.10 -13.29
CA ALA A 37 8.34 3.60 -14.63
C ALA A 37 6.84 3.70 -14.99
N HIS A 38 5.98 4.00 -14.02
CA HIS A 38 4.54 3.79 -14.11
C HIS A 38 3.75 4.96 -13.49
N LEU A 39 3.41 5.95 -14.32
CA LEU A 39 2.56 7.08 -13.95
C LEU A 39 1.32 7.17 -14.86
N PRO A 40 0.15 7.59 -14.35
CA PRO A 40 -0.13 8.09 -12.98
C PRO A 40 -0.71 7.02 -12.02
N VAL A 41 -0.24 6.99 -10.77
CA VAL A 41 -0.77 6.17 -9.66
C VAL A 41 -0.92 7.04 -8.41
N ARG A 42 -2.01 6.85 -7.66
CA ARG A 42 -2.23 7.47 -6.34
C ARG A 42 -1.72 6.56 -5.23
N ILE A 43 -1.11 7.13 -4.19
CA ILE A 43 -0.76 6.42 -2.96
C ILE A 43 -1.76 6.79 -1.87
N VAL A 44 -2.27 5.78 -1.16
CA VAL A 44 -3.17 5.96 -0.02
C VAL A 44 -2.61 5.20 1.17
N VAL A 45 -2.27 5.90 2.23
CA VAL A 45 -1.75 5.28 3.45
C VAL A 45 -2.88 4.69 4.28
N HIS A 46 -2.81 3.39 4.60
CA HIS A 46 -3.70 2.73 5.57
C HIS A 46 -2.98 2.26 6.83
N SER A 47 -1.69 2.57 6.97
CA SER A 47 -0.93 2.24 8.17
C SER A 47 -1.59 2.72 9.46
N SER A 48 -1.44 1.95 10.53
CA SER A 48 -1.87 2.32 11.88
C SER A 48 -1.24 3.64 12.36
N TRP A 49 -0.11 4.05 11.78
CA TRP A 49 0.56 5.33 12.05
C TRP A 49 -0.35 6.54 11.83
N ARG A 50 -1.38 6.45 10.97
CA ARG A 50 -2.38 7.52 10.79
C ARG A 50 -3.22 7.81 12.03
N LEU A 51 -3.24 6.90 12.99
CA LEU A 51 -3.96 7.05 14.25
C LEU A 51 -3.12 7.78 15.31
N THR A 52 -1.82 7.88 15.10
CA THR A 52 -0.86 8.44 16.07
C THR A 52 -0.15 9.69 15.56
N TYR A 53 0.11 9.77 14.25
CA TYR A 53 0.83 10.88 13.62
C TYR A 53 -0.12 11.82 12.87
N PRO A 54 0.13 13.14 12.89
CA PRO A 54 -0.52 14.09 12.00
C PRO A 54 -0.33 13.72 10.52
N HIS A 55 -1.34 14.02 9.70
CA HIS A 55 -1.30 13.72 8.26
C HIS A 55 -0.17 14.45 7.52
N GLU A 56 0.29 15.60 8.01
CA GLU A 56 1.45 16.31 7.46
C GLU A 56 2.76 15.56 7.69
N GLU A 57 2.96 14.99 8.88
CA GLU A 57 4.13 14.16 9.20
C GLU A 57 4.14 12.87 8.36
N ILE A 58 2.98 12.23 8.17
CA ILE A 58 2.87 11.06 7.29
C ILE A 58 3.31 11.38 5.86
N ARG A 59 2.90 12.54 5.34
CA ARG A 59 3.33 12.98 4.00
C ARG A 59 4.82 13.30 3.96
N GLU A 60 5.39 13.82 5.04
CA GLU A 60 6.82 14.08 5.16
C GLU A 60 7.65 12.79 5.11
N PHE A 61 7.21 11.73 5.80
CA PHE A 61 7.84 10.41 5.72
C PHE A 61 7.89 9.87 4.28
N LEU A 62 6.89 10.21 3.46
CA LEU A 62 6.80 9.83 2.05
C LEU A 62 7.31 10.90 1.07
N SER A 63 8.02 11.92 1.54
CA SER A 63 8.50 13.04 0.71
C SER A 63 9.35 12.61 -0.51
N GLY A 64 10.00 11.44 -0.42
CA GLY A 64 10.69 10.81 -1.55
C GLY A 64 9.81 10.50 -2.77
N LEU A 65 8.49 10.43 -2.56
CA LEU A 65 7.43 10.17 -3.54
C LEU A 65 6.64 11.43 -3.94
N SER A 66 7.13 12.64 -3.64
CA SER A 66 6.44 13.93 -3.81
C SER A 66 5.83 14.24 -5.19
N ALA A 67 6.19 13.50 -6.24
CA ALA A 67 5.53 13.60 -7.56
C ALA A 67 4.16 12.90 -7.62
N LEU A 68 3.81 12.11 -6.60
CA LEU A 68 2.58 11.35 -6.50
C LEU A 68 1.56 12.07 -5.61
N GLU A 69 0.28 11.84 -5.91
CA GLU A 69 -0.80 12.19 -5.01
C GLU A 69 -0.78 11.23 -3.81
N ILE A 70 -0.72 11.80 -2.60
CA ILE A 70 -0.67 11.05 -1.34
C ILE A 70 -1.88 11.41 -0.47
N ASP A 71 -2.75 10.42 -0.32
CA ASP A 71 -3.89 10.44 0.58
C ASP A 71 -3.70 9.49 1.76
N ILE A 72 -4.58 9.60 2.74
CA ILE A 72 -4.56 8.82 3.98
C ILE A 72 -6.00 8.43 4.28
N VAL A 73 -6.26 7.14 4.54
CA VAL A 73 -7.61 6.69 4.89
C VAL A 73 -8.03 7.24 6.26
N GLY A 74 -9.34 7.23 6.53
CA GLY A 74 -9.89 7.62 7.82
C GLY A 74 -9.50 6.68 8.98
N PRO A 75 -9.97 7.00 10.20
CA PRO A 75 -9.77 6.13 11.36
C PRO A 75 -10.56 4.82 11.24
N GLY A 76 -10.21 3.83 12.08
CA GLY A 76 -10.86 2.52 12.14
C GLY A 76 -9.94 1.37 11.74
N GLU A 77 -10.47 0.15 11.68
CA GLU A 77 -9.74 -1.04 11.22
C GLU A 77 -9.38 -0.92 9.73
N LYS A 78 -8.28 -1.56 9.29
CA LYS A 78 -7.71 -1.39 7.93
C LYS A 78 -8.77 -1.62 6.84
N LEU A 79 -9.45 -2.76 6.87
CA LEU A 79 -10.49 -3.12 5.91
C LEU A 79 -11.64 -2.09 5.83
N GLN A 80 -12.14 -1.65 6.99
CA GLN A 80 -13.25 -0.70 7.05
C GLN A 80 -12.82 0.67 6.51
N ALA A 81 -11.63 1.13 6.88
CA ALA A 81 -11.11 2.42 6.45
C ALA A 81 -10.86 2.47 4.93
N ILE A 82 -10.28 1.40 4.36
CA ILE A 82 -10.09 1.29 2.91
C ILE A 82 -11.43 1.21 2.19
N THR A 83 -12.39 0.43 2.69
CA THR A 83 -13.74 0.34 2.09
C THR A 83 -14.47 1.68 2.09
N ALA A 84 -14.36 2.44 3.18
CA ALA A 84 -14.93 3.78 3.27
C ALA A 84 -14.27 4.75 2.29
N TYR A 85 -12.94 4.68 2.15
CA TYR A 85 -12.20 5.49 1.18
C TYR A 85 -12.61 5.14 -0.25
N LEU A 86 -12.66 3.86 -0.62
CA LEU A 86 -13.13 3.42 -1.95
C LEU A 86 -14.56 3.91 -2.25
N SER A 87 -15.46 3.86 -1.26
CA SER A 87 -16.84 4.33 -1.42
C SER A 87 -16.94 5.83 -1.66
N ALA A 88 -16.01 6.61 -1.09
CA ALA A 88 -15.92 8.06 -1.28
C ALA A 88 -15.21 8.46 -2.59
N HIS A 89 -14.49 7.53 -3.21
CA HIS A 89 -13.67 7.74 -4.39
C HIS A 89 -14.08 6.80 -5.56
N PRO A 90 -15.29 6.97 -6.12
CA PRO A 90 -15.79 6.11 -7.20
C PRO A 90 -14.99 6.21 -8.51
N GLU A 91 -14.10 7.19 -8.63
CA GLU A 91 -13.15 7.29 -9.74
C GLU A 91 -12.02 6.24 -9.69
N ILE A 92 -11.85 5.52 -8.58
CA ILE A 92 -10.88 4.43 -8.45
C ILE A 92 -11.44 3.19 -9.13
N ASP A 93 -10.79 2.77 -10.22
CA ASP A 93 -11.20 1.63 -11.06
C ASP A 93 -10.29 0.41 -10.90
N SER A 94 -9.15 0.59 -10.22
CA SER A 94 -8.18 -0.46 -9.95
C SER A 94 -7.38 -0.11 -8.69
N GLY A 95 -7.40 -1.01 -7.72
CA GLY A 95 -6.68 -0.87 -6.46
C GLY A 95 -5.76 -2.05 -6.17
N LEU A 96 -4.70 -1.78 -5.43
CA LEU A 96 -3.75 -2.75 -4.89
C LEU A 96 -3.55 -2.44 -3.41
N VAL A 97 -3.55 -3.44 -2.54
CA VAL A 97 -3.12 -3.32 -1.15
C VAL A 97 -1.75 -3.98 -0.99
N ILE A 98 -0.84 -3.34 -0.28
CA ILE A 98 0.46 -3.91 0.11
C ILE A 98 0.54 -3.88 1.64
N ASP A 99 0.53 -5.06 2.26
CA ASP A 99 0.37 -5.23 3.71
C ASP A 99 1.08 -6.53 4.16
N ASP A 100 1.65 -6.56 5.36
CA ASP A 100 2.28 -7.74 5.97
C ASP A 100 1.31 -8.61 6.80
N GLU A 101 0.09 -8.12 7.01
CA GLU A 101 -1.00 -8.79 7.75
C GLU A 101 -2.20 -9.10 6.83
N PRO A 102 -2.05 -9.95 5.79
CA PRO A 102 -3.09 -10.18 4.78
C PRO A 102 -4.39 -10.79 5.35
N ASN A 103 -4.34 -11.37 6.55
CA ASN A 103 -5.51 -11.98 7.20
C ASN A 103 -6.54 -10.95 7.69
N GLU A 104 -6.20 -9.66 7.72
CA GLU A 104 -7.15 -8.59 8.04
C GLU A 104 -8.15 -8.29 6.91
N PHE A 105 -7.90 -8.84 5.72
CA PHE A 105 -8.74 -8.68 4.54
C PHE A 105 -9.60 -9.93 4.32
N LEU A 106 -10.89 -9.73 4.05
CA LEU A 106 -11.82 -10.83 3.75
C LEU A 106 -11.53 -11.41 2.36
N ALA A 107 -11.87 -12.69 2.17
CA ALA A 107 -11.72 -13.35 0.85
C ALA A 107 -12.52 -12.66 -0.28
N GLU A 108 -13.61 -11.96 0.06
CA GLU A 108 -14.44 -11.21 -0.89
C GLU A 108 -14.01 -9.74 -1.04
N PHE A 109 -12.85 -9.35 -0.50
CA PHE A 109 -12.34 -8.00 -0.61
C PHE A 109 -12.01 -7.67 -2.08
N PRO A 110 -12.52 -6.55 -2.63
CA PRO A 110 -12.50 -6.32 -4.08
C PRO A 110 -11.14 -5.92 -4.66
N LEU A 111 -10.12 -5.72 -3.83
CA LEU A 111 -8.78 -5.32 -4.28
C LEU A 111 -7.82 -6.51 -4.23
N LEU A 112 -6.84 -6.51 -5.13
CA LEU A 112 -5.69 -7.40 -5.02
C LEU A 112 -4.90 -7.04 -3.75
N VAL A 113 -4.54 -8.04 -2.96
CA VAL A 113 -3.69 -7.89 -1.76
C VAL A 113 -2.36 -8.58 -2.03
N VAL A 114 -1.28 -7.81 -2.00
CA VAL A 114 0.10 -8.32 -2.06
C VAL A 114 0.60 -8.45 -0.64
N ALA A 115 0.71 -9.70 -0.18
CA ALA A 115 1.19 -10.01 1.15
C ALA A 115 2.71 -9.85 1.24
N CYS A 116 3.18 -9.13 2.26
CA CYS A 116 4.60 -8.94 2.54
C CYS A 116 5.09 -9.90 3.61
N ASP A 117 6.34 -10.37 3.49
CA ASP A 117 7.07 -10.86 4.65
C ASP A 117 7.51 -9.64 5.48
N PRO A 118 7.13 -9.54 6.77
CA PRO A 118 7.39 -8.36 7.59
C PRO A 118 8.87 -8.01 7.78
N THR A 119 9.79 -8.93 7.44
CA THR A 119 11.24 -8.71 7.55
C THR A 119 11.86 -8.16 6.28
N THR A 120 11.16 -8.22 5.14
CA THR A 120 11.69 -7.81 3.84
C THR A 120 10.78 -6.86 3.06
N GLY A 121 9.47 -6.84 3.33
CA GLY A 121 8.51 -5.91 2.73
C GLY A 121 8.66 -5.73 1.22
N ILE A 122 8.60 -4.48 0.78
CA ILE A 122 8.72 -4.08 -0.64
C ILE A 122 10.13 -4.32 -1.23
N SER A 123 11.15 -4.56 -0.39
CA SER A 123 12.50 -4.92 -0.88
C SER A 123 12.54 -6.35 -1.43
N CYS A 124 11.56 -7.19 -1.10
CA CYS A 124 11.46 -8.56 -1.60
C CYS A 124 11.16 -8.59 -3.10
N GLN A 125 12.00 -9.29 -3.86
CA GLN A 125 11.84 -9.39 -5.33
C GLN A 125 10.49 -9.96 -5.76
N HIS A 126 9.92 -10.88 -4.97
CA HIS A 126 8.61 -11.45 -5.26
C HIS A 126 7.50 -10.38 -5.15
N VAL A 127 7.49 -9.61 -4.07
CA VAL A 127 6.58 -8.47 -3.87
C VAL A 127 6.74 -7.44 -4.99
N GLN A 128 7.99 -7.09 -5.34
CA GLN A 128 8.26 -6.17 -6.46
C GLN A 128 7.70 -6.68 -7.79
N ASN A 129 7.79 -7.99 -8.05
CA ASN A 129 7.26 -8.59 -9.27
C ASN A 129 5.73 -8.55 -9.30
N GLU A 130 5.04 -8.80 -8.18
CA GLU A 130 3.58 -8.71 -8.12
C GLU A 130 3.08 -7.27 -8.31
N VAL A 131 3.70 -6.31 -7.63
CA VAL A 131 3.40 -4.89 -7.80
C VAL A 131 3.65 -4.47 -9.25
N THR A 132 4.77 -4.90 -9.84
CA THR A 132 5.09 -4.63 -11.26
C THR A 132 4.09 -5.26 -12.21
N ALA A 133 3.64 -6.49 -11.95
CA ALA A 133 2.64 -7.17 -12.76
C ALA A 133 1.31 -6.40 -12.75
N TRP A 134 0.87 -5.94 -11.56
CA TRP A 134 -0.32 -5.10 -11.43
C TRP A 134 -0.15 -3.75 -12.14
N LEU A 135 1.00 -3.09 -11.98
CA LEU A 135 1.31 -1.82 -12.66
C LEU A 135 1.32 -1.96 -14.19
N ASN A 136 1.74 -3.11 -14.73
CA ASN A 136 1.74 -3.35 -16.17
C ASN A 136 0.38 -3.83 -16.72
N HIS A 137 -0.55 -4.27 -15.87
CA HIS A 137 -1.78 -4.91 -16.33
C HIS A 137 -2.82 -3.93 -16.86
N VAL A 138 -2.81 -3.59 -18.15
CA VAL A 138 -3.81 -2.69 -18.75
C VAL A 138 -5.14 -3.44 -18.99
N GLY A 139 -5.97 -3.62 -17.96
CA GLY A 139 -7.28 -4.28 -18.08
C GLY A 139 -7.99 -4.50 -16.74
N PRO A 140 -9.30 -4.85 -16.73
CA PRO A 140 -10.00 -5.22 -15.50
C PRO A 140 -9.41 -6.52 -14.93
N ILE A 141 -9.23 -6.56 -13.61
CA ILE A 141 -8.78 -7.76 -12.88
C ILE A 141 -9.79 -8.88 -13.18
N PRO A 142 -9.36 -10.04 -13.72
CA PRO A 142 -10.22 -11.21 -13.79
C PRO A 142 -10.52 -11.65 -12.36
N LEU A 143 -11.80 -11.74 -12.00
CA LEU A 143 -12.26 -12.22 -10.68
C LEU A 143 -11.94 -13.70 -10.42
N ASP A 144 -11.31 -14.39 -11.37
CA ASP A 144 -11.24 -15.85 -11.44
C ASP A 144 -9.80 -16.38 -11.55
N ALA A 145 -8.81 -15.72 -10.94
CA ALA A 145 -7.46 -16.27 -10.86
C ALA A 145 -7.38 -17.34 -9.75
N GLU A 146 -7.80 -18.57 -10.08
CA GLU A 146 -7.45 -19.76 -9.31
C GLU A 146 -5.92 -19.94 -9.33
N TRP A 147 -5.25 -19.64 -8.22
CA TRP A 147 -3.85 -19.99 -8.02
C TRP A 147 -3.74 -21.48 -7.67
N LEU A 148 -3.38 -22.30 -8.67
CA LEU A 148 -2.92 -23.69 -8.51
C LEU A 148 -1.44 -23.74 -8.15
#